data_AF-A0A1X9T459-F1
#
_entry.id   AF-A0A1X9T459-F1
#
_cell.length_a   1.000
_cell.length_b   1.000
_cell.length_c   1.000
_cell.angle_alpha   90.00
_cell.angle_beta   90.00
_cell.angle_gamma   90.00
#
_symmetry.space_group_name_H-M   'P 1'
#
loop_
_entity.id
_entity.type
_entity.pdbx_description
1 polymer ?
#
loop_
_entity_poly.entity_id
_entity_poly.type
_entity_poly.pdbx_seq_one_letter_code
_entity_poly.pdbx_strand_id
1 'polypeptide(L)'
;MGDYTGIRCKVVLKPAFIPWITTLVDGDGKWSDLGFAATDHLAQLSRGTELGKNEIGSAYMPEEWTTPDAQAACCNRVEQGIWTFQMDLKEEEDEVDWFIQQVIPLIAEKTLWLEVFRAYEPYTHSTLYTYAQEAWSLSTGPQYRWQGAEDPFAISNENELKNGYV
;
A
#
# COMPACT_ATOMS: atom_id res chain seq x y z
N MET A 1 12.25 -20.04 -5.20
CA MET A 1 11.90 -19.67 -3.81
C MET A 1 11.52 -18.21 -3.88
N GLY A 2 10.34 -17.82 -3.41
CA GLY A 2 9.91 -16.41 -3.41
C GLY A 2 10.72 -15.56 -2.44
N ASP A 3 10.97 -14.32 -2.83
CA ASP A 3 11.65 -13.31 -2.01
C ASP A 3 10.63 -12.53 -1.16
N TYR A 4 11.08 -11.94 -0.07
CA TYR A 4 10.21 -11.12 0.77
C TYR A 4 10.12 -9.70 0.21
N THR A 5 8.89 -9.26 -0.03
CA THR A 5 8.56 -7.93 -0.53
C THR A 5 7.68 -7.21 0.50
N GLY A 6 8.10 -6.00 0.85
CA GLY A 6 7.42 -5.08 1.74
C GLY A 6 6.63 -4.04 0.96
N ILE A 7 5.45 -3.69 1.45
CA ILE A 7 4.60 -2.65 0.87
C ILE A 7 4.18 -1.69 1.98
N ARG A 8 4.36 -0.39 1.73
CA ARG A 8 3.69 0.69 2.46
C ARG A 8 2.80 1.45 1.50
N CYS A 9 1.55 1.63 1.88
CA CYS A 9 0.58 2.23 1.00
C CYS A 9 -0.30 3.20 1.78
N LYS A 10 -0.53 4.36 1.19
CA LYS A 10 -1.49 5.37 1.61
C LYS A 10 -2.19 5.89 0.36
N VAL A 11 -3.46 5.55 0.20
CA VAL A 11 -4.24 5.88 -1.00
C VAL A 11 -5.54 6.55 -0.64
N VAL A 12 -5.98 7.49 -1.48
CA VAL A 12 -7.36 7.99 -1.44
C VAL A 12 -8.22 7.01 -2.20
N LEU A 13 -9.19 6.40 -1.53
CA LEU A 13 -10.10 5.44 -2.13
C LEU A 13 -11.17 6.14 -2.98
N LYS A 14 -11.57 5.48 -4.06
CA LYS A 14 -12.82 5.82 -4.75
C LYS A 14 -14.00 5.61 -3.79
N PRO A 15 -14.98 6.53 -3.72
CA PRO A 15 -16.09 6.44 -2.77
C PRO A 15 -16.83 5.10 -2.75
N ALA A 16 -16.98 4.46 -3.92
CA ALA A 16 -17.65 3.17 -4.06
C ALA A 16 -16.92 2.01 -3.34
N PHE A 17 -15.61 2.11 -3.14
CA PHE A 17 -14.80 1.05 -2.52
C PHE A 17 -14.57 1.25 -1.03
N ILE A 18 -14.87 2.43 -0.47
CA ILE A 18 -14.67 2.72 0.96
C ILE A 18 -15.36 1.68 1.86
N PRO A 19 -16.67 1.38 1.71
CA PRO A 19 -17.33 0.43 2.62
C PRO A 19 -16.69 -0.96 2.55
N TRP A 20 -16.29 -1.37 1.35
CA TRP A 20 -15.71 -2.69 1.14
C TRP A 20 -14.30 -2.81 1.73
N ILE A 21 -13.43 -1.81 1.51
CA ILE A 21 -12.10 -1.79 2.11
C ILE A 21 -12.20 -1.73 3.63
N THR A 22 -13.16 -0.99 4.20
CA THR A 22 -13.40 -1.00 5.65
C THR A 22 -13.72 -2.42 6.14
N THR A 23 -14.63 -3.15 5.49
CA THR A 23 -14.92 -4.55 5.83
C THR A 23 -13.71 -5.48 5.65
N LEU A 24 -12.86 -5.22 4.66
CA LEU A 24 -11.61 -5.96 4.46
C LEU A 24 -10.66 -5.77 5.65
N VAL A 25 -10.45 -4.51 6.07
CA VAL A 25 -9.58 -4.12 7.18
C VAL A 25 -10.09 -4.67 8.51
N ASP A 26 -11.41 -4.66 8.74
CA ASP A 26 -12.05 -5.23 9.94
C ASP A 26 -11.95 -6.76 10.02
N GLY A 27 -11.40 -7.41 8.98
CA GLY A 27 -11.10 -8.84 8.95
C GLY A 27 -12.15 -9.68 8.24
N ASP A 28 -13.35 -9.16 8.01
CA ASP A 28 -14.51 -9.91 7.50
C ASP A 28 -14.58 -9.98 5.95
N GLY A 29 -13.92 -9.07 5.23
CA GLY A 29 -13.99 -9.01 3.77
C GLY A 29 -13.01 -9.96 3.06
N LYS A 30 -13.29 -10.37 1.82
CA LYS A 30 -12.33 -11.09 0.96
C LYS A 30 -12.25 -10.44 -0.41
N TRP A 31 -11.06 -10.42 -1.02
CA TRP A 31 -10.86 -9.87 -2.36
C TRP A 31 -11.78 -10.50 -3.42
N SER A 32 -12.13 -11.78 -3.26
CA SER A 32 -13.10 -12.47 -4.12
C SER A 32 -14.50 -11.86 -4.11
N ASP A 33 -14.88 -11.13 -3.06
CA ASP A 33 -16.25 -10.62 -2.89
C ASP A 33 -16.52 -9.39 -3.76
N LEU A 34 -15.48 -8.76 -4.31
CA LEU A 34 -15.60 -7.63 -5.22
C LEU A 34 -16.05 -8.01 -6.64
N GLY A 35 -15.83 -9.26 -7.06
CA GLY A 35 -16.23 -9.76 -8.38
C GLY A 35 -15.55 -9.08 -9.58
N PHE A 36 -14.35 -8.52 -9.40
CA PHE A 36 -13.53 -8.03 -10.51
C PHE A 36 -12.47 -9.07 -10.90
N ALA A 37 -12.18 -9.19 -12.19
CA ALA A 37 -11.14 -10.11 -12.68
C ALA A 37 -9.76 -9.87 -12.00
N ALA A 38 -9.43 -8.60 -11.72
CA ALA A 38 -8.20 -8.23 -11.03
C ALA A 38 -8.12 -8.82 -9.60
N THR A 39 -9.27 -8.96 -8.92
CA THR A 39 -9.36 -9.46 -7.54
C THR A 39 -9.54 -10.97 -7.48
N ASP A 40 -10.11 -11.58 -8.52
CA ASP A 40 -10.20 -13.05 -8.67
C ASP A 40 -8.82 -13.69 -8.77
N HIS A 41 -7.87 -13.03 -9.43
CA HIS A 41 -6.48 -13.48 -9.49
C HIS A 41 -5.86 -13.61 -8.09
N LEU A 42 -6.10 -12.64 -7.20
CA LEU A 42 -5.62 -12.69 -5.81
C LEU A 42 -6.25 -13.83 -5.01
N ALA A 43 -7.49 -14.19 -5.31
CA ALA A 43 -8.19 -15.28 -4.64
C ALA A 43 -7.60 -16.65 -5.03
N GLN A 44 -7.14 -16.82 -6.26
CA GLN A 44 -6.53 -18.07 -6.74
C GLN A 44 -5.18 -18.37 -6.08
N LEU A 45 -4.44 -17.33 -5.68
CA LEU A 45 -3.13 -17.45 -5.06
C LEU A 45 -3.20 -17.78 -3.56
N SER A 46 -4.40 -18.00 -3.00
CA SER A 46 -4.63 -18.11 -1.54
C SER A 46 -4.15 -16.89 -0.74
N ARG A 47 -3.77 -15.79 -1.42
CA ARG A 47 -3.34 -14.50 -0.85
C ARG A 47 -4.47 -13.50 -0.71
N GLY A 48 -5.66 -13.82 -1.22
CA GLY A 48 -6.88 -13.01 -1.14
C GLY A 48 -7.37 -12.72 0.29
N THR A 49 -6.72 -13.28 1.32
CA THR A 49 -6.95 -12.96 2.73
C THR A 49 -5.80 -12.20 3.39
N GLU A 50 -4.64 -12.08 2.76
CA GLU A 50 -3.42 -11.52 3.37
C GLU A 50 -3.09 -10.11 2.88
N LEU A 51 -3.33 -9.84 1.58
CA LEU A 51 -3.08 -8.54 0.97
C LEU A 51 -3.95 -7.46 1.62
N GLY A 52 -3.28 -6.50 2.26
CA GLY A 52 -3.95 -5.37 2.91
C GLY A 52 -4.65 -5.72 4.24
N LYS A 53 -4.38 -6.91 4.83
CA LYS A 53 -4.91 -7.32 6.15
C LYS A 53 -3.83 -7.49 7.22
N ASN A 54 -2.60 -7.78 6.82
CA ASN A 54 -1.53 -8.09 7.77
C ASN A 54 -1.02 -6.80 8.43
N GLU A 55 -0.93 -6.76 9.76
CA GLU A 55 -0.59 -5.53 10.48
C GLU A 55 0.92 -5.36 10.80
N ILE A 56 1.78 -6.39 10.70
CA ILE A 56 3.07 -6.30 11.42
C ILE A 56 4.26 -6.92 10.67
N GLY A 57 5.14 -6.03 10.20
CA GLY A 57 6.54 -5.95 10.65
C GLY A 57 7.35 -7.25 10.66
N SER A 58 7.42 -7.94 9.54
CA SER A 58 8.32 -9.08 9.37
C SER A 58 9.80 -8.71 9.49
N ALA A 59 10.61 -9.67 9.95
CA ALA A 59 12.06 -9.57 10.12
C ALA A 59 12.83 -9.25 8.81
N TYR A 60 12.12 -9.26 7.68
CA TYR A 60 12.69 -9.02 6.36
C TYR A 60 12.48 -7.58 5.86
N MET A 61 11.90 -6.69 6.67
CA MET A 61 11.72 -5.27 6.37
C MET A 61 12.89 -4.42 6.90
N PRO A 62 13.08 -3.18 6.39
CA PRO A 62 14.01 -2.23 7.00
C PRO A 62 13.69 -2.01 8.48
N GLU A 63 14.71 -1.89 9.32
CA GLU A 63 14.53 -1.69 10.77
C GLU A 63 13.71 -0.41 11.04
N GLU A 64 13.90 0.62 10.22
CA GLU A 64 13.16 1.88 10.28
C GLU A 64 11.65 1.67 10.09
N TRP A 65 11.25 0.62 9.36
CA TRP A 65 9.85 0.31 9.15
C TRP A 65 9.16 -0.36 10.34
N THR A 66 9.95 -0.82 11.30
CA THR A 66 9.51 -1.54 12.49
C THR A 66 9.51 -0.67 13.75
N THR A 67 9.91 0.60 13.63
CA THR A 67 9.83 1.55 14.75
C THR A 67 8.38 1.78 15.17
N PRO A 68 8.09 2.00 16.47
CA PRO A 68 6.72 2.24 16.93
C PRO A 68 6.01 3.38 16.21
N ASP A 69 6.73 4.47 15.92
CA ASP A 69 6.19 5.63 15.21
C ASP A 69 5.82 5.27 13.77
N ALA A 70 6.68 4.52 13.08
CA ALA A 70 6.41 4.15 11.70
C ALA A 70 5.28 3.10 11.59
N GLN A 71 5.17 2.18 12.56
CA GLN A 71 4.03 1.27 12.66
C GLN A 71 2.72 2.02 12.93
N ALA A 72 2.73 3.01 13.83
CA ALA A 72 1.56 3.83 14.08
C ALA A 72 1.14 4.61 12.83
N ALA A 73 2.10 5.17 12.08
CA ALA A 73 1.82 5.91 10.87
C ALA A 73 1.21 5.02 9.77
N CYS A 74 1.73 3.80 9.57
CA CYS A 74 1.30 2.88 8.52
C CYS A 74 0.35 1.76 8.98
N CYS A 75 -0.24 1.87 10.17
CA CYS A 75 -1.21 0.90 10.68
C CYS A 75 -2.39 0.73 9.71
N ASN A 76 -2.84 -0.51 9.53
CA ASN A 76 -3.90 -0.86 8.61
C ASN A 76 -5.24 -0.25 9.04
N ARG A 77 -5.67 0.81 8.36
CA ARG A 77 -6.89 1.54 8.70
C ARG A 77 -7.49 2.27 7.52
N VAL A 78 -8.81 2.47 7.58
CA VAL A 78 -9.54 3.40 6.71
C VAL A 78 -10.00 4.59 7.54
N GLU A 79 -9.55 5.79 7.18
CA GLU A 79 -9.92 7.02 7.86
C GLU A 79 -10.21 8.11 6.82
N GLN A 80 -11.39 8.73 6.87
CA GLN A 80 -11.78 9.81 5.94
C GLN A 80 -11.62 9.44 4.44
N GLY A 81 -11.86 8.18 4.08
CA GLY A 81 -11.70 7.68 2.72
C GLY A 81 -10.25 7.42 2.30
N ILE A 82 -9.30 7.55 3.22
CA ILE A 82 -7.90 7.18 3.01
C ILE A 82 -7.67 5.80 3.59
N TRP A 83 -7.17 4.88 2.77
CA TRP A 83 -6.68 3.59 3.24
C TRP A 83 -5.17 3.67 3.42
N THR A 84 -4.72 3.37 4.63
CA THR A 84 -3.30 3.26 4.98
C THR A 84 -3.02 1.84 5.42
N PHE A 85 -1.96 1.22 4.93
CA PHE A 85 -1.50 -0.08 5.39
C PHE A 85 0.00 -0.28 5.16
N GLN A 86 0.57 -1.18 5.94
CA GLN A 86 1.90 -1.75 5.74
C GLN A 86 1.77 -3.27 5.80
N MET A 87 2.42 -3.97 4.87
CA MET A 87 2.45 -5.43 4.86
C MET A 87 3.77 -5.93 4.30
N ASP A 88 4.08 -7.18 4.60
CA ASP A 88 5.08 -7.96 3.89
C ASP A 88 4.45 -9.24 3.35
N LEU A 89 5.03 -9.74 2.26
CA LEU A 89 4.58 -10.89 1.53
C LEU A 89 5.81 -11.63 1.02
N LYS A 90 5.80 -12.96 1.14
CA LYS A 90 6.70 -13.79 0.35
C LYS A 90 6.13 -13.87 -1.06
N GLU A 91 6.70 -13.08 -1.96
CA GLU A 91 6.22 -12.87 -3.31
C GLU A 91 6.48 -14.10 -4.18
N GLU A 92 5.43 -14.60 -4.81
CA GLU A 92 5.50 -15.58 -5.88
C GLU A 92 4.86 -14.96 -7.14
N GLU A 93 5.42 -15.21 -8.33
CA GLU A 93 4.80 -14.85 -9.62
C GLU A 93 4.39 -13.35 -9.79
N ASP A 94 5.23 -12.41 -9.34
CA ASP A 94 5.03 -10.95 -9.50
C ASP A 94 3.72 -10.42 -8.85
N GLU A 95 3.22 -11.10 -7.82
CA GLU A 95 2.00 -10.77 -7.06
C GLU A 95 1.91 -9.30 -6.64
N VAL A 96 3.03 -8.71 -6.20
CA VAL A 96 3.05 -7.32 -5.71
C VAL A 96 2.89 -6.36 -6.87
N ASP A 97 3.59 -6.61 -7.97
CA ASP A 97 3.45 -5.80 -9.18
C ASP A 97 2.03 -5.90 -9.75
N TRP A 98 1.41 -7.08 -9.75
CA TRP A 98 0.01 -7.23 -10.15
C TRP A 98 -0.93 -6.43 -9.25
N PHE A 99 -0.80 -6.57 -7.93
CA PHE A 99 -1.62 -5.84 -6.98
C PHE A 99 -1.51 -4.33 -7.19
N ILE A 100 -0.28 -3.82 -7.35
CA ILE A 100 -0.03 -2.41 -7.61
C ILE A 100 -0.61 -1.99 -8.96
N GLN A 101 -0.39 -2.74 -10.03
CA GLN A 101 -0.78 -2.30 -11.37
C GLN A 101 -2.26 -2.50 -11.69
N GLN A 102 -2.93 -3.46 -11.05
CA GLN A 102 -4.30 -3.86 -11.39
C GLN A 102 -5.31 -3.52 -10.30
N VAL A 103 -4.93 -3.65 -9.02
CA VAL A 103 -5.86 -3.49 -7.90
C VAL A 103 -5.85 -2.07 -7.37
N ILE A 104 -4.68 -1.46 -7.16
CA ILE A 104 -4.61 -0.06 -6.69
C ILE A 104 -5.36 0.90 -7.63
N PRO A 105 -5.20 0.87 -8.97
CA PRO A 105 -5.92 1.78 -9.89
C PRO A 105 -7.43 1.55 -9.90
N LEU A 106 -7.84 0.30 -9.63
CA LEU A 106 -9.25 -0.07 -9.56
C LEU A 106 -9.92 0.62 -8.37
N ILE A 107 -9.27 0.60 -7.20
CA ILE A 107 -9.88 1.04 -5.93
C ILE A 107 -9.52 2.47 -5.51
N ALA A 108 -8.38 3.00 -5.97
CA ALA A 108 -7.86 4.31 -5.56
C ALA A 108 -8.14 5.40 -6.60
N GLU A 109 -8.45 6.61 -6.13
CA GLU A 109 -8.45 7.82 -6.94
C GLU A 109 -7.03 8.34 -7.17
N LYS A 110 -6.22 8.31 -6.11
CA LYS A 110 -4.81 8.67 -6.14
C LYS A 110 -4.01 7.99 -5.03
N THR A 111 -2.72 7.81 -5.25
CA THR A 111 -1.77 7.40 -4.20
C THR A 111 -1.19 8.65 -3.54
N LEU A 112 -1.20 8.70 -2.21
CA LEU A 112 -0.43 9.67 -1.43
C LEU A 112 0.98 9.15 -1.17
N TRP A 113 1.10 7.84 -0.97
CA TRP A 113 2.37 7.14 -0.79
C TRP A 113 2.19 5.69 -1.24
N LEU A 114 3.12 5.16 -2.03
CA LEU A 114 3.18 3.73 -2.31
C LEU A 114 4.64 3.35 -2.47
N GLU A 115 5.16 2.59 -1.53
CA GLU A 115 6.56 2.20 -1.43
C GLU A 115 6.67 0.68 -1.41
N VAL A 116 7.48 0.14 -2.31
CA VAL A 116 7.77 -1.29 -2.38
C VAL A 116 9.22 -1.52 -2.06
N PHE A 117 9.47 -2.27 -1.00
CA PHE A 117 10.79 -2.72 -0.60
C PHE A 117 10.99 -4.17 -1.05
N ARG A 118 12.02 -4.45 -1.84
CA ARG A 118 12.35 -5.82 -2.22
C ARG A 118 13.67 -6.24 -1.60
N ALA A 119 13.65 -7.29 -0.79
CA ALA A 119 14.83 -7.87 -0.19
C ALA A 119 15.45 -8.90 -1.14
N TYR A 120 16.05 -8.46 -2.25
CA TYR A 120 16.88 -9.34 -3.06
C TYR A 120 18.28 -9.37 -2.47
N GLU A 121 18.85 -10.54 -2.18
CA GLU A 121 20.29 -10.57 -1.91
C GLU A 121 21.05 -10.33 -3.22
N PRO A 122 22.02 -9.39 -3.28
CA PRO A 122 22.51 -8.48 -2.23
C PRO A 122 21.99 -7.02 -2.32
N TYR A 123 20.95 -6.74 -3.10
CA TYR A 123 20.44 -5.40 -3.36
C TYR A 123 19.06 -5.19 -2.76
N THR A 124 18.98 -4.31 -1.77
CA THR A 124 17.72 -3.77 -1.31
C THR A 124 17.38 -2.52 -2.12
N HIS A 125 16.19 -2.49 -2.71
CA HIS A 125 15.68 -1.29 -3.37
C HIS A 125 14.27 -0.98 -2.90
N SER A 126 14.04 0.31 -2.67
CA SER A 126 12.71 0.88 -2.45
C SER A 126 12.27 1.59 -3.73
N THR A 127 11.05 1.30 -4.19
CA THR A 127 10.44 1.96 -5.35
C THR A 127 9.21 2.74 -4.92
N LEU A 128 9.17 4.04 -5.24
CA LEU A 128 8.02 4.89 -4.99
C LEU A 128 7.16 5.01 -6.25
N TYR A 129 5.88 4.70 -6.08
CA TYR A 129 4.89 4.77 -7.14
C TYR A 129 3.94 5.95 -6.88
N THR A 130 3.54 6.63 -7.96
CA THR A 130 2.48 7.62 -7.91
C THR A 130 1.43 7.29 -8.97
N TYR A 131 0.17 7.21 -8.56
CA TYR A 131 -1.01 7.08 -9.40
C TYR A 131 -1.90 8.29 -9.20
N ALA A 132 -2.27 8.94 -10.29
CA ALA A 132 -3.26 10.00 -10.32
C ALA A 132 -3.81 10.12 -11.75
N GLN A 133 -5.07 10.55 -11.88
CA GLN A 133 -5.69 10.78 -13.19
C GLN A 133 -5.57 9.58 -14.15
N GLU A 134 -5.74 8.36 -13.63
CA GLU A 134 -5.67 7.11 -14.40
C GLU A 134 -4.31 6.81 -15.04
N ALA A 135 -3.24 7.45 -14.57
CA ALA A 135 -1.88 7.23 -15.06
C ALA A 135 -0.91 6.92 -13.91
N TRP A 136 0.01 5.99 -14.17
CA TRP A 136 1.17 5.75 -13.31
C TRP A 136 2.32 6.66 -13.71
N SER A 137 2.96 7.27 -12.73
CA SER A 137 4.28 7.86 -12.88
C SER A 137 5.24 7.21 -11.90
N LEU A 138 6.38 6.75 -12.42
CA LEU A 138 7.47 6.27 -11.59
C LEU A 138 8.23 7.47 -11.05
N SER A 139 8.05 7.75 -9.76
CA SER A 139 8.93 8.66 -9.05
C SER A 139 10.17 7.85 -8.66
N THR A 140 11.19 7.85 -9.52
CA THR A 140 12.53 7.43 -9.09
C THR A 140 13.09 8.51 -8.18
N GLY A 141 12.57 8.57 -6.95
CA GLY A 141 13.20 9.31 -5.87
C GLY A 141 14.61 8.73 -5.65
N PRO A 142 15.57 9.53 -5.14
CA PRO A 142 16.87 8.98 -4.76
C PRO A 142 16.68 7.81 -3.79
N GLN A 143 17.63 6.87 -3.80
CA GLN A 143 17.67 5.76 -2.83
C GLN A 143 17.71 6.35 -1.41
N TYR A 144 16.56 6.53 -0.78
CA TYR A 144 16.50 7.09 0.57
C TYR A 144 16.83 5.96 1.56
N ARG A 145 17.99 6.07 2.21
CA ARG A 145 18.05 5.70 3.63
C ARG A 145 17.30 6.79 4.37
N TRP A 146 16.13 6.45 4.92
CA TRP A 146 15.41 7.34 5.82
C TRP A 146 16.32 7.66 7.01
N GLN A 147 16.76 8.91 7.13
CA GLN A 147 17.43 9.43 8.32
C GLN A 147 16.39 10.20 9.11
N GLY A 148 15.85 9.58 10.15
CA GLY A 148 14.70 10.08 10.90
C GLY A 148 14.85 11.51 11.39
N ALA A 149 13.76 12.26 11.27
CA ALA A 149 13.35 13.37 12.16
C ALA A 149 12.02 14.02 11.73
N GLU A 150 11.54 13.82 10.51
CA GLU A 150 10.27 14.38 10.06
C GLU A 150 9.36 13.28 9.54
N ASP A 151 8.13 13.26 10.07
CA ASP A 151 7.08 12.34 9.66
C ASP A 151 6.62 12.69 8.23
N PRO A 152 6.94 11.88 7.19
CA PRO A 152 6.44 12.12 5.83
C PRO A 152 4.92 11.88 5.74
N PHE A 153 4.29 11.33 6.79
CA PHE A 153 2.85 11.09 6.91
C PHE A 153 2.09 12.24 7.58
N ALA A 154 2.79 13.26 8.10
CA ALA A 154 2.18 14.47 8.59
C ALA A 154 1.58 15.23 7.40
N ILE A 155 0.28 15.04 7.15
CA ILE A 155 -0.48 15.89 6.25
C ILE A 155 -0.41 17.29 6.87
N SER A 156 0.48 18.14 6.37
CA SER A 156 0.48 19.55 6.72
C SER A 156 -0.77 20.16 6.11
N ASN A 157 -1.78 20.33 6.96
CA ASN A 157 -2.94 21.20 6.85
C ASN A 157 -4.18 20.67 6.10
N GLU A 158 -5.27 20.63 6.86
CA GLU A 158 -6.70 20.58 6.49
C GLU A 158 -7.14 21.67 5.46
N ASN A 159 -6.21 22.44 4.89
CA ASN A 159 -6.49 23.51 3.93
C ASN A 159 -6.41 23.06 2.46
N GLU A 160 -5.74 21.96 2.13
CA GLU A 160 -5.65 21.50 0.73
C GLU A 160 -6.88 20.72 0.25
N LEU A 161 -7.71 20.20 1.17
CA LEU A 161 -9.00 19.58 0.82
C LEU A 161 -10.10 20.60 0.49
N LYS A 162 -9.89 21.89 0.78
CA LYS A 162 -10.89 22.95 0.54
C LYS A 162 -10.71 23.71 -0.76
N ASN A 163 -9.52 23.67 -1.36
CA ASN A 163 -9.28 24.32 -2.64
C ASN A 163 -9.33 23.27 -3.75
N GLY A 164 -10.57 23.06 -4.24
CA GLY A 164 -10.79 22.37 -5.50
C GLY A 164 -9.85 22.91 -6.56
N TYR A 165 -9.08 22.02 -7.16
CA TYR A 165 -8.34 22.30 -8.38
C TYR A 165 -9.35 22.63 -9.48
N VAL A 166 -9.36 23.90 -9.88
CA VAL A 166 -9.85 24.37 -11.19
C VAL A 166 -8.83 24.01 -12.25
#